data_AF-A5ZPF0-F1
#
_entry.id   AF-A5ZPF0-F1
#
_cell.length_a   1.000
_cell.length_b   1.000
_cell.length_c   1.000
_cell.angle_alpha   90.00
_cell.angle_beta   90.00
_cell.angle_gamma   90.00
#
_symmetry.space_group_name_H-M   'P 1'
#
loop_
_entity.id
_entity.type
_entity.pdbx_description
1 polymer ?
#
loop_
_entity_poly.entity_id
_entity_poly.type
_entity_poly.pdbx_seq_one_letter_code
_entity_poly.pdbx_strand_id
1 'polypeptide(L)'
;MLKLVGAVLIIFASAGLGYLKSRELMLHEKNLEEFLQVILCLKGEIRCGNSSLSDALRDTACRCRGRYEEFLERVAACIEANTEEKLSIIFQNCTENYLTDLKLDEDERRKISLLGEKLGYLDREMQIRQLELYETDFLYLLQNLRKDKEEKKKIYRSLGAMGGILLAILFW
;
A
#
# COMPACT_ATOMS: atom_id res chain seq x y z
N MET A 1 30.76 17.93 31.54
CA MET A 1 29.72 16.95 31.88
C MET A 1 28.39 17.22 31.16
N LEU A 2 27.68 18.35 31.41
CA LEU A 2 26.39 18.64 30.77
C LEU A 2 26.42 18.67 29.22
N LYS A 3 27.49 19.20 28.62
CA LYS A 3 27.65 19.29 27.16
C LYS A 3 27.68 17.91 26.46
N LEU A 4 28.31 16.92 27.10
CA LEU A 4 28.42 15.57 26.57
C LEU A 4 27.08 14.83 26.62
N VAL A 5 26.33 15.01 27.72
CA VAL A 5 24.99 14.46 27.89
C VAL A 5 24.00 15.06 26.87
N GLY A 6 24.07 16.37 26.64
CA GLY A 6 23.25 17.04 25.62
C GLY A 6 23.54 16.55 24.20
N ALA A 7 24.81 16.37 23.84
CA ALA A 7 25.20 15.83 22.54
C ALA A 7 24.68 14.40 22.32
N VAL A 8 24.80 13.52 23.33
CA VAL A 8 24.27 12.16 23.27
C VAL A 8 22.74 12.16 23.12
N LEU A 9 22.03 13.01 23.86
CA LEU A 9 20.56 13.14 23.76
C LEU A 9 20.09 13.55 22.37
N ILE A 10 20.77 14.48 21.71
CA ILE A 10 20.44 14.94 20.34
C ILE A 10 20.66 13.80 19.32
N ILE A 11 21.72 13.01 19.48
CA ILE A 11 22.01 11.86 18.61
C ILE A 11 20.91 10.78 18.78
N PHE A 12 20.51 10.47 20.01
CA PHE A 12 19.42 9.50 20.24
C PHE A 12 18.07 10.00 19.73
N ALA A 13 17.75 11.29 19.92
CA ALA A 13 16.49 11.86 19.43
C ALA A 13 16.42 11.85 17.89
N SER A 14 17.51 12.22 17.22
CA SER A 14 17.58 12.20 15.74
C SER A 14 17.56 10.77 15.17
N ALA A 15 18.27 9.83 15.80
CA ALA A 15 18.24 8.42 15.43
C ALA A 15 16.85 7.78 15.61
N GLY A 16 16.17 8.09 16.72
CA GLY A 16 14.81 7.60 17.02
C GLY A 16 13.78 8.08 15.98
N LEU A 17 13.82 9.36 15.61
CA LEU A 17 12.96 9.91 14.56
C LEU A 17 13.23 9.26 13.19
N GLY A 18 14.51 9.02 12.86
CA GLY A 18 14.90 8.33 11.63
C GLY A 18 14.38 6.89 11.56
N TYR A 19 14.42 6.16 12.68
CA TYR A 19 13.90 4.80 12.78
C TYR A 19 12.38 4.74 12.58
N LEU A 20 11.63 5.63 13.24
CA LEU A 20 10.17 5.71 13.09
C LEU A 20 9.77 6.00 11.64
N LYS A 21 10.43 6.98 11.01
CA LYS A 21 10.12 7.31 9.60
C LYS A 21 10.47 6.18 8.64
N SER A 22 11.56 5.47 8.88
CA SER A 22 11.92 4.29 8.09
C SER A 22 10.90 3.16 8.22
N ARG A 23 10.33 2.94 9.42
CA ARG A 23 9.28 1.94 9.62
C ARG A 23 7.99 2.29 8.91
N GLU A 24 7.56 3.54 8.97
CA GLU A 24 6.36 4.00 8.27
C GLU A 24 6.49 3.79 6.76
N LEU A 25 7.64 4.17 6.19
CA LEU A 25 7.95 3.94 4.79
C LEU A 25 7.93 2.45 4.43
N MET A 26 8.55 1.58 5.23
CA MET A 26 8.52 0.13 5.02
C MET A 26 7.10 -0.44 5.06
N LEU A 27 6.27 0.01 5.99
CA LEU A 27 4.88 -0.44 6.11
C LEU A 27 4.06 -0.04 4.87
N HIS A 28 4.22 1.19 4.40
CA HIS A 28 3.54 1.68 3.20
C HIS A 28 3.92 0.90 1.93
N GLU A 29 5.22 0.63 1.72
CA GLU A 29 5.68 -0.22 0.61
C GLU A 29 5.10 -1.63 0.70
N LYS A 30 5.08 -2.21 1.90
CA LYS A 30 4.52 -3.55 2.11
C LYS A 30 3.03 -3.59 1.77
N ASN A 31 2.25 -2.57 2.15
CA ASN A 31 0.82 -2.52 1.85
C ASN A 31 0.57 -2.45 0.33
N LEU A 32 1.38 -1.67 -0.41
CA LEU A 32 1.30 -1.61 -1.88
C LEU A 32 1.67 -2.96 -2.52
N GLU A 33 2.71 -3.64 -2.03
CA GLU A 33 3.08 -4.98 -2.50
C GLU A 33 1.96 -6.01 -2.26
N GLU A 34 1.33 -5.96 -1.08
CA GLU A 34 0.20 -6.82 -0.76
C GLU A 34 -0.99 -6.56 -1.70
N PHE A 35 -1.29 -5.30 -2.01
CA PHE A 35 -2.34 -4.99 -2.99
C PHE A 35 -1.97 -5.42 -4.42
N LEU A 36 -0.70 -5.29 -4.82
CA LEU A 36 -0.24 -5.83 -6.10
C LEU A 36 -0.45 -7.35 -6.16
N GLN A 37 -0.19 -8.06 -5.07
CA GLN A 37 -0.45 -9.49 -4.97
C GLN A 37 -1.96 -9.81 -5.08
N VAL A 38 -2.84 -8.97 -4.52
CA VAL A 38 -4.30 -9.07 -4.72
C VAL A 38 -4.65 -8.97 -6.21
N ILE A 39 -4.12 -7.97 -6.93
CA ILE A 39 -4.36 -7.79 -8.37
C ILE A 39 -3.93 -9.03 -9.16
N LEU A 40 -2.73 -9.54 -8.88
CA LEU A 40 -2.17 -10.70 -9.57
C LEU A 40 -2.99 -11.98 -9.34
N CYS A 41 -3.40 -12.21 -8.08
CA CYS A 41 -4.23 -13.36 -7.74
C CYS A 41 -5.61 -13.26 -8.39
N LEU A 42 -6.27 -12.10 -8.27
CA LEU A 42 -7.59 -11.87 -8.87
C LEU A 42 -7.56 -12.02 -10.40
N LYS A 43 -6.51 -11.50 -11.05
CA LYS A 43 -6.29 -11.71 -12.49
C LYS A 43 -6.15 -13.19 -12.83
N GLY A 44 -5.43 -13.95 -12.01
CA GLY A 44 -5.29 -15.40 -12.14
C GLY A 44 -6.63 -16.13 -12.05
N GLU A 45 -7.42 -15.86 -11.01
CA GLU A 45 -8.72 -16.50 -10.79
C GLU A 45 -9.71 -16.14 -11.91
N ILE A 46 -9.80 -14.85 -12.27
CA ILE A 46 -10.61 -14.41 -13.40
C ILE A 46 -10.11 -15.07 -14.68
N ARG A 47 -8.80 -15.27 -14.90
CA ARG A 47 -8.24 -15.97 -16.09
C ARG A 47 -8.39 -17.50 -16.07
N CYS A 48 -8.73 -18.11 -14.95
CA CYS A 48 -9.12 -19.53 -14.92
C CYS A 48 -10.59 -19.72 -15.32
N GLY A 49 -11.49 -18.80 -14.97
CA GLY A 49 -12.80 -18.66 -15.63
C GLY A 49 -13.87 -19.66 -15.23
N ASN A 50 -13.61 -20.39 -14.16
CA ASN A 50 -14.52 -21.42 -13.66
C ASN A 50 -15.50 -20.85 -12.62
N SER A 51 -15.49 -19.54 -12.37
CA SER A 51 -16.14 -18.96 -11.20
C SER A 51 -16.65 -17.53 -11.46
N SER A 52 -17.65 -17.10 -10.67
CA SER A 52 -18.21 -15.75 -10.73
C SER A 52 -17.22 -14.72 -10.16
N LEU A 53 -17.45 -13.41 -10.39
CA LEU A 53 -16.57 -12.37 -9.83
C LEU A 53 -16.50 -12.44 -8.29
N SER A 54 -17.62 -12.74 -7.62
CA SER A 54 -17.65 -12.92 -6.16
C SER A 54 -16.81 -14.11 -5.71
N ASP A 55 -16.88 -15.24 -6.43
CA ASP A 55 -16.04 -16.41 -6.14
C ASP A 55 -14.56 -16.09 -6.34
N ALA A 56 -14.19 -15.45 -7.46
CA ALA A 56 -12.82 -15.05 -7.75
C ALA A 56 -12.24 -14.11 -6.68
N LEU A 57 -13.06 -13.18 -6.15
CA LEU A 57 -12.70 -12.31 -5.03
C LEU A 57 -12.49 -13.11 -3.74
N ARG A 58 -13.35 -14.09 -3.46
CA ARG A 58 -13.26 -14.94 -2.26
C ARG A 58 -12.04 -15.87 -2.30
N ASP A 59 -11.78 -16.49 -3.45
CA ASP A 59 -10.58 -17.31 -3.68
C ASP A 59 -9.31 -16.47 -3.55
N THR A 60 -9.35 -15.23 -4.06
CA THR A 60 -8.27 -14.27 -3.87
C THR A 60 -8.09 -13.90 -2.40
N ALA A 61 -9.18 -13.69 -1.66
CA ALA A 61 -9.14 -13.37 -0.23
C ALA A 61 -8.42 -14.46 0.57
N CYS A 62 -8.71 -15.74 0.32
CA CYS A 62 -8.06 -16.87 1.00
C CYS A 62 -6.54 -16.95 0.75
N ARG A 63 -6.04 -16.34 -0.34
CA ARG A 63 -4.62 -16.27 -0.69
C ARG A 63 -3.94 -15.01 -0.16
N CYS A 64 -4.73 -14.03 0.24
CA CYS A 64 -4.27 -12.81 0.89
C CYS A 64 -4.23 -13.00 2.41
N ARG A 65 -3.67 -12.04 3.13
CA ARG A 65 -3.65 -12.06 4.60
C ARG A 65 -4.01 -10.69 5.15
N GLY A 66 -4.68 -10.66 6.28
CA GLY A 66 -4.91 -9.43 7.05
C GLY A 66 -6.01 -8.56 6.46
N ARG A 67 -5.79 -7.24 6.38
CA ARG A 67 -6.84 -6.29 6.00
C ARG A 67 -7.37 -6.48 4.58
N TYR A 68 -6.54 -6.92 3.64
CA TYR A 68 -6.97 -7.19 2.27
C TYR A 68 -7.84 -8.44 2.15
N GLU A 69 -7.64 -9.45 3.01
CA GLU A 69 -8.50 -10.62 3.10
C GLU A 69 -9.90 -10.20 3.57
N GLU A 70 -10.00 -9.49 4.71
CA GLU A 70 -11.27 -8.97 5.23
C GLU A 70 -12.00 -8.07 4.22
N PHE A 71 -11.25 -7.21 3.52
CA PHE A 71 -11.78 -6.34 2.46
C PHE A 71 -12.39 -7.16 1.30
N LEU A 72 -11.65 -8.13 0.77
CA LEU A 72 -12.11 -8.93 -0.37
C LEU A 72 -13.29 -9.83 -0.02
N GLU A 73 -13.27 -10.46 1.15
CA GLU A 73 -14.40 -11.26 1.64
C GLU A 73 -15.67 -10.40 1.76
N ARG A 74 -15.52 -9.16 2.27
CA ARG A 74 -16.68 -8.28 2.43
C ARG A 74 -17.24 -7.83 1.09
N VAL A 75 -16.37 -7.49 0.14
CA VAL A 75 -16.79 -7.14 -1.23
C VAL A 75 -17.53 -8.33 -1.87
N ALA A 76 -16.98 -9.55 -1.78
CA ALA A 76 -17.62 -10.75 -2.31
C ALA A 76 -19.00 -10.98 -1.70
N ALA A 77 -19.13 -10.87 -0.37
CA ALA A 77 -20.40 -11.04 0.34
C ALA A 77 -21.46 -10.00 -0.09
N CYS A 78 -21.07 -8.74 -0.31
CA CYS A 78 -21.97 -7.70 -0.79
C CYS A 78 -22.45 -7.94 -2.24
N ILE A 79 -21.62 -8.56 -3.08
CA ILE A 79 -22.01 -8.94 -4.45
C ILE A 79 -23.01 -10.11 -4.41
N GLU A 80 -22.74 -11.14 -3.61
CA GLU A 80 -23.63 -12.30 -3.45
C GLU A 80 -24.99 -11.94 -2.85
N ALA A 81 -25.02 -10.95 -1.95
CA ALA A 81 -26.24 -10.46 -1.31
C ALA A 81 -27.24 -9.80 -2.29
N ASN A 82 -26.90 -9.67 -3.59
CA ASN A 82 -27.75 -9.07 -4.63
C ASN A 82 -28.28 -7.68 -4.24
N THR A 83 -27.48 -6.90 -3.53
CA THR A 83 -27.73 -5.47 -3.39
C THR A 83 -27.77 -4.89 -4.81
N GLU A 84 -28.86 -4.22 -5.23
CA GLU A 84 -28.95 -3.48 -6.51
C GLU A 84 -27.90 -2.35 -6.64
N GLU A 85 -26.97 -2.29 -5.70
CA GLU A 85 -25.85 -1.37 -5.63
C GLU A 85 -24.80 -1.69 -6.68
N LYS A 86 -24.26 -0.63 -7.29
CA LYS A 86 -23.16 -0.75 -8.25
C LYS A 86 -21.91 -1.25 -7.52
N LEU A 87 -21.15 -2.15 -8.16
CA LEU A 87 -19.84 -2.62 -7.70
C LEU A 87 -18.89 -1.49 -7.27
N SER A 88 -18.96 -0.34 -7.95
CA SER A 88 -18.19 0.86 -7.58
C SER A 88 -18.50 1.37 -6.17
N ILE A 89 -19.77 1.36 -5.76
CA ILE A 89 -20.22 1.82 -4.44
C ILE A 89 -19.80 0.80 -3.37
N ILE A 90 -19.96 -0.49 -3.66
CA ILE A 90 -19.54 -1.58 -2.77
C ILE A 90 -18.03 -1.48 -2.48
N PHE A 91 -17.21 -1.33 -3.52
CA PHE A 91 -15.76 -1.18 -3.36
C PHE A 91 -15.41 0.09 -2.60
N GLN A 92 -16.02 1.23 -2.92
CA GLN A 92 -15.77 2.48 -2.21
C GLN A 92 -16.07 2.34 -0.70
N ASN A 93 -17.26 1.83 -0.36
CA ASN A 93 -17.66 1.61 1.03
C ASN A 93 -16.71 0.64 1.74
N CYS A 94 -16.31 -0.46 1.08
CA CYS A 94 -15.38 -1.42 1.68
C CYS A 94 -13.98 -0.82 1.86
N THR A 95 -13.51 -0.01 0.92
CA THR A 95 -12.21 0.67 1.04
C THR A 95 -12.20 1.63 2.23
N GLU A 96 -13.26 2.41 2.42
CA GLU A 96 -13.37 3.35 3.54
C GLU A 96 -13.47 2.65 4.90
N ASN A 97 -14.13 1.50 4.96
CA ASN A 97 -14.32 0.77 6.21
C ASN A 97 -13.14 -0.15 6.60
N TYR A 98 -12.42 -0.72 5.62
CA TYR A 98 -11.43 -1.77 5.88
C TYR A 98 -9.98 -1.37 5.54
N LEU A 99 -9.78 -0.35 4.71
CA LEU A 99 -8.45 0.09 4.25
C LEU A 99 -8.03 1.46 4.80
N THR A 100 -8.80 2.05 5.73
CA THR A 100 -8.47 3.33 6.37
C THR A 100 -7.26 3.25 7.29
N ASP A 101 -7.08 2.12 7.99
CA ASP A 101 -5.96 1.89 8.89
C ASP A 101 -4.64 1.55 8.16
N LEU A 102 -4.71 1.22 6.87
CA LEU A 102 -3.51 0.95 6.07
C LEU A 102 -2.77 2.25 5.78
N LYS A 103 -1.44 2.18 5.86
CA LYS A 103 -0.55 3.25 5.41
C LYS A 103 -0.53 3.27 3.88
N LEU A 104 -1.53 3.91 3.28
CA LEU A 104 -1.67 4.17 1.86
C LEU A 104 -1.88 5.67 1.67
N ASP A 105 -1.40 6.19 0.55
CA ASP A 105 -1.69 7.57 0.17
C ASP A 105 -3.14 7.68 -0.32
N GLU A 106 -3.71 8.88 -0.24
CA GLU A 106 -5.13 9.10 -0.63
C GLU A 106 -5.38 8.76 -2.10
N ASP A 107 -4.42 9.03 -2.98
CA ASP A 107 -4.53 8.69 -4.40
C ASP A 107 -4.48 7.17 -4.62
N GLU A 108 -3.68 6.45 -3.83
CA GLU A 108 -3.62 4.97 -3.89
C GLU A 108 -4.93 4.37 -3.41
N ARG A 109 -5.46 4.86 -2.27
CA ARG A 109 -6.76 4.42 -1.74
C ARG A 109 -7.88 4.68 -2.76
N ARG A 110 -7.88 5.85 -3.41
CA ARG A 110 -8.83 6.15 -4.50
C ARG A 110 -8.69 5.19 -5.68
N LYS A 111 -7.47 4.88 -6.11
CA LYS A 111 -7.25 3.87 -7.16
C LYS A 111 -7.85 2.52 -6.76
N ILE A 112 -7.64 2.07 -5.52
CA ILE A 112 -8.23 0.83 -5.02
C ILE A 112 -9.77 0.87 -5.07
N SER A 113 -10.40 1.96 -4.61
CA SER A 113 -11.86 2.12 -4.69
C SER A 113 -12.39 2.08 -6.13
N LEU A 114 -11.67 2.71 -7.07
CA LEU A 114 -12.05 2.75 -8.48
C LEU A 114 -11.92 1.40 -9.19
N LEU A 115 -11.18 0.44 -8.62
CA LEU A 115 -11.06 -0.90 -9.18
C LEU A 115 -12.43 -1.58 -9.32
N GLY A 116 -13.35 -1.37 -8.37
CA GLY A 116 -14.71 -1.94 -8.42
C GLY A 116 -15.51 -1.47 -9.62
N GLU A 117 -15.34 -0.22 -10.05
CA GLU A 117 -15.96 0.29 -11.27
C GLU A 117 -15.40 -0.43 -12.51
N LYS A 118 -14.09 -0.65 -12.54
CA LYS A 118 -13.40 -1.29 -13.67
C LYS A 118 -13.59 -2.81 -13.72
N LEU A 119 -13.99 -3.44 -12.62
CA LEU A 119 -14.35 -4.86 -12.59
C LEU A 119 -15.82 -5.09 -12.92
N GLY A 120 -16.66 -4.05 -12.92
CA GLY A 120 -18.08 -4.16 -13.25
C GLY A 120 -18.42 -4.42 -14.72
N TYR A 121 -17.42 -4.61 -15.59
CA TYR A 121 -17.66 -5.01 -16.98
C TYR A 121 -18.14 -6.46 -17.06
N LEU A 122 -19.06 -6.74 -17.99
CA LEU A 122 -19.55 -8.10 -18.28
C LEU A 122 -18.50 -8.98 -18.99
N ASP A 123 -17.59 -8.35 -19.75
CA ASP A 123 -16.57 -9.07 -20.50
C ASP A 123 -15.33 -9.32 -19.66
N ARG A 124 -15.02 -10.59 -19.49
CA ARG A 124 -13.85 -11.11 -18.80
C ARG A 124 -12.53 -10.66 -19.42
N GLU A 125 -12.44 -10.55 -20.75
CA GLU A 125 -11.23 -10.02 -21.38
C GLU A 125 -10.98 -8.57 -20.98
N MET A 126 -12.04 -7.76 -20.91
CA MET A 126 -11.93 -6.38 -20.45
C MET A 126 -11.52 -6.31 -18.98
N GLN A 127 -12.09 -7.14 -18.10
CA GLN A 127 -11.67 -7.22 -16.69
C GLN A 127 -10.17 -7.55 -16.56
N ILE A 128 -9.67 -8.52 -17.33
CA ILE A 128 -8.24 -8.89 -17.33
C ILE A 128 -7.37 -7.72 -17.80
N ARG A 129 -7.73 -7.06 -18.91
CA ARG A 129 -6.98 -5.89 -19.41
C ARG A 129 -6.95 -4.75 -18.39
N GLN A 130 -8.05 -4.50 -17.68
CA GLN A 130 -8.08 -3.51 -16.61
C GLN A 130 -7.14 -3.90 -15.46
N LEU A 131 -7.12 -5.17 -15.06
CA LEU A 131 -6.18 -5.65 -14.04
C LEU A 131 -4.72 -5.55 -14.48
N GLU A 132 -4.40 -5.76 -15.75
CA GLU A 132 -3.04 -5.56 -16.29
C GLU A 132 -2.60 -4.09 -16.27
N LEU A 133 -3.52 -3.16 -16.56
CA LEU A 133 -3.25 -1.73 -16.42
C LEU A 133 -2.99 -1.37 -14.95
N TYR A 134 -3.81 -1.89 -14.03
CA TYR A 134 -3.62 -1.69 -12.60
C TYR A 134 -2.31 -2.31 -12.10
N GLU A 135 -1.95 -3.51 -12.54
CA GLU A 135 -0.67 -4.13 -12.21
C GLU A 135 0.49 -3.23 -12.62
N THR A 136 0.47 -2.71 -13.84
CA THR A 136 1.50 -1.80 -14.36
C THR A 136 1.57 -0.50 -13.54
N ASP A 137 0.42 0.09 -13.23
CA ASP A 137 0.31 1.30 -12.42
C ASP A 137 0.89 1.09 -11.01
N PHE A 138 0.53 -0.01 -10.34
CA PHE A 138 1.00 -0.31 -8.99
C PHE A 138 2.48 -0.70 -8.96
N LEU A 139 2.98 -1.39 -9.99
CA LEU A 139 4.42 -1.61 -10.17
C LEU A 139 5.19 -0.29 -10.32
N TYR A 140 4.65 0.66 -11.08
CA TYR A 140 5.25 1.98 -11.24
C TYR A 140 5.25 2.78 -9.93
N LEU A 141 4.14 2.78 -9.19
CA LEU A 141 4.05 3.39 -7.85
C LEU A 141 5.09 2.80 -6.90
N LEU A 142 5.19 1.47 -6.84
CA LEU A 142 6.16 0.78 -6.00
C LEU A 142 7.61 1.12 -6.39
N GLN A 143 7.90 1.18 -7.69
CA GLN A 143 9.23 1.54 -8.18
C GLN A 143 9.60 2.98 -7.82
N ASN A 144 8.67 3.92 -7.97
CA ASN A 144 8.89 5.32 -7.59
C ASN A 144 9.08 5.45 -6.08
N LEU A 145 8.25 4.77 -5.28
CA LEU A 145 8.38 4.76 -3.84
C LEU A 145 9.76 4.23 -3.40
N ARG A 146 10.25 3.15 -4.03
CA ARG A 146 11.59 2.60 -3.77
C ARG A 146 12.71 3.59 -4.14
N LYS A 147 12.60 4.27 -5.29
CA LYS A 147 13.56 5.30 -5.70
C LYS A 147 13.59 6.47 -4.72
N ASP A 148 12.44 6.98 -4.33
CA ASP A 148 12.30 8.06 -3.36
C ASP A 148 12.92 7.69 -2.01
N LYS A 149 12.75 6.44 -1.57
CA LYS A 149 13.39 5.93 -0.35
C LYS A 149 14.92 5.93 -0.45
N GLU A 150 15.46 5.49 -1.59
CA GLU A 150 16.91 5.49 -1.80
C GLU A 150 17.48 6.90 -1.83
N GLU A 151 16.81 7.85 -2.49
CA GLU A 151 17.21 9.25 -2.53
C GLU A 151 17.17 9.88 -1.13
N LYS A 152 16.07 9.69 -0.40
CA LYS A 152 15.93 10.16 0.98
C LYS A 152 17.00 9.55 1.89
N LYS A 153 17.32 8.25 1.74
CA LYS A 153 18.38 7.59 2.51
C LYS A 153 19.76 8.19 2.23
N LYS A 154 20.06 8.56 0.98
CA LYS A 154 21.31 9.26 0.62
C LYS A 154 21.39 10.64 1.30
N ILE A 155 20.30 11.41 1.27
CA ILE A 155 20.23 12.73 1.91
C ILE A 155 20.37 12.63 3.43
N TYR A 156 19.65 11.70 4.09
CA TYR A 156 19.77 11.53 5.54
C TYR A 156 21.18 11.12 5.97
N ARG A 157 21.86 10.27 5.17
CA ARG A 157 23.24 9.87 5.45
C ARG A 157 24.21 11.06 5.34
N SER A 158 24.08 11.92 4.32
CA SER A 158 24.94 13.09 4.17
C SER A 158 24.64 14.16 5.24
N LEU A 159 23.37 14.38 5.56
CA LEU A 159 22.96 15.34 6.60
C LEU A 159 23.39 14.90 8.00
N GLY A 160 23.32 13.60 8.31
CA GLY A 160 23.83 13.06 9.57
C GLY A 160 25.35 13.20 9.72
N ALA A 161 26.11 12.98 8.64
CA ALA A 161 27.56 13.18 8.64
C ALA A 161 27.92 14.66 8.83
N MET A 162 27.29 15.57 8.07
CA MET A 162 27.52 17.01 8.18
C MET A 162 27.07 17.57 9.53
N GLY A 163 25.91 17.16 10.03
CA GLY A 163 25.38 17.56 11.34
C GLY A 163 26.25 17.07 12.50
N GLY A 164 26.79 15.84 12.41
CA GLY A 164 27.74 15.31 13.37
C GLY A 164 29.05 16.13 13.41
N ILE A 165 29.59 16.50 12.25
CA ILE A 165 30.78 17.35 12.14
C ILE A 165 30.51 18.75 12.71
N LEU A 166 29.36 19.37 12.36
CA LEU A 166 28.97 20.68 12.87
C LEU A 166 28.87 20.68 14.40
N LEU A 167 28.19 19.69 14.99
CA LEU A 167 28.07 19.56 16.44
C LEU A 167 29.43 19.31 17.10
N ALA A 168 30.29 18.50 16.49
CA ALA A 168 31.65 18.28 16.99
C ALA A 168 32.46 19.59 17.05
N ILE A 169 32.33 20.47 16.05
CA ILE A 169 33.01 21.78 16.02
C ILE A 169 32.39 22.76 17.02
N LEU A 170 31.08 22.76 17.20
CA LEU A 170 30.36 23.71 18.06
C LEU A 170 30.52 23.40 19.56
N PHE A 171 30.75 22.13 19.90
CA PHE A 171 30.97 21.65 21.26
C PHE A 171 32.45 21.45 21.62
N TRP A 172 33.36 21.61 20.66
CA TRP A 172 34.80 21.78 20.89
C TRP A 172 35.09 23.20 21.36
#